data_AF-A0A1R2C6M9-F1
#
_entry.id   AF-A0A1R2C6M9-F1
#
_cell.length_a   1.000
_cell.length_b   1.000
_cell.length_c   1.000
_cell.angle_alpha   90.00
_cell.angle_beta   90.00
_cell.angle_gamma   90.00
#
_symmetry.space_group_name_H-M   'P 1'
#
loop_
_entity.id
_entity.type
_entity.pdbx_description
1 polymer ?
#
loop_
_entity_poly.entity_id
_entity_poly.type
_entity_poly.pdbx_seq_one_letter_code
_entity_poly.pdbx_strand_id
1 'polypeptide(L)'
;MGICTVNKVYRISSSTHTIDPLLHFRLEMLDYVKTIHQLNVKCIQGIETCILNHQEDKAIIIKAKQIFLKKTSTFLQDSIKKIDNAMESNKNSDNKLRLIEEIKRDWLNINKDLFKDDTDEIIQLSTEDDYIVNLEKMLQTRNSEKRCEIVKELQGQIHRIKKLNEDSSNERRSYSRHNK
;
A
#
# COMPACT_ATOMS: atom_id res chain seq x y z
N MET A 1 -37.41 15.37 4.10
CA MET A 1 -37.75 15.10 2.68
C MET A 1 -37.49 16.39 1.91
N GLY A 2 -36.73 16.48 0.82
CA GLY A 2 -36.18 15.45 -0.04
C GLY A 2 -34.97 15.96 -0.84
N ILE A 3 -34.14 14.97 -1.18
CA ILE A 3 -33.19 14.77 -2.28
C ILE A 3 -32.90 15.97 -3.21
N CYS A 4 -31.61 16.31 -3.33
CA CYS A 4 -31.04 16.97 -4.51
C CYS A 4 -30.09 16.00 -5.21
N THR A 5 -30.47 15.52 -6.40
CA THR A 5 -29.61 14.74 -7.30
C THR A 5 -29.16 15.58 -8.50
N VAL A 6 -27.84 15.69 -8.60
CA VAL A 6 -26.90 15.70 -9.74
C VAL A 6 -27.49 15.73 -11.16
N ASN A 7 -26.98 16.64 -12.01
CA ASN A 7 -26.37 16.34 -13.32
C ASN A 7 -25.99 17.62 -14.08
N LYS A 8 -24.69 17.84 -14.30
CA LYS A 8 -24.20 18.61 -15.46
C LYS A 8 -23.25 17.74 -16.26
N VAL A 9 -23.83 17.22 -17.34
CA VAL A 9 -23.21 16.47 -18.43
C VAL A 9 -22.15 17.35 -19.09
N TYR A 10 -20.89 16.90 -19.10
CA TYR A 10 -19.85 17.50 -19.93
C TYR A 10 -20.15 17.20 -21.40
N ARG A 11 -20.38 18.25 -22.21
CA ARG A 11 -20.46 18.14 -23.67
C ARG A 11 -19.10 17.69 -24.20
N ILE A 12 -19.05 16.51 -24.79
CA ILE A 12 -17.89 16.00 -25.52
C ILE A 12 -17.99 16.54 -26.95
N SER A 13 -17.14 17.51 -27.27
CA SER A 13 -16.90 17.95 -28.64
C SER A 13 -16.01 16.91 -29.32
N SER A 14 -16.50 16.35 -30.42
CA SER A 14 -15.81 15.42 -31.30
C SER A 14 -14.55 16.06 -31.91
N SER A 15 -13.38 15.68 -31.39
CA SER A 15 -12.10 15.76 -32.09
C SER A 15 -11.37 14.44 -31.88
N THR A 16 -10.75 13.95 -32.95
CA THR A 16 -9.97 12.72 -33.04
C THR A 16 -9.27 12.35 -31.72
N HIS A 17 -9.60 11.19 -31.15
CA HIS A 17 -9.10 10.71 -29.86
C HIS A 17 -7.58 10.43 -29.88
N THR A 18 -6.75 11.47 -29.89
CA THR A 18 -5.43 11.40 -29.26
C THR A 18 -5.68 11.53 -27.77
N ILE A 19 -5.66 10.41 -27.04
CA ILE A 19 -5.72 10.43 -25.57
C ILE A 19 -4.62 11.38 -25.09
N ASP A 20 -4.99 12.40 -24.29
CA ASP A 20 -4.03 13.32 -23.69
C ASP A 20 -2.96 12.49 -22.95
N PRO A 21 -1.67 12.59 -23.31
CA PRO A 21 -0.60 11.83 -22.67
C PRO A 21 -0.58 11.98 -21.15
N LEU A 22 -0.99 13.13 -20.60
CA LEU A 22 -1.13 13.33 -19.16
C LEU A 22 -2.26 12.48 -18.58
N LEU A 23 -3.42 12.47 -19.24
CA LEU A 23 -4.56 11.70 -18.78
C LEU A 23 -4.24 10.20 -18.80
N HIS A 24 -3.60 9.72 -19.86
CA HIS A 24 -3.16 8.32 -19.95
C HIS A 24 -2.19 7.97 -18.82
N PHE A 25 -1.16 8.79 -18.62
CA PHE A 25 -0.16 8.56 -17.58
C PHE A 25 -0.74 8.64 -16.16
N ARG A 26 -1.69 9.55 -15.94
CA ARG A 26 -2.46 9.63 -14.69
C ARG A 26 -3.21 8.34 -14.39
N LEU A 27 -3.90 7.77 -15.38
CA LEU A 27 -4.66 6.53 -15.24
C LEU A 27 -3.73 5.36 -14.91
N GLU A 28 -2.58 5.26 -15.58
CA GLU A 28 -1.54 4.27 -15.26
C GLU A 28 -1.08 4.36 -13.79
N MET A 29 -0.80 5.57 -13.32
CA MET A 29 -0.39 5.80 -11.92
C MET A 29 -1.50 5.44 -10.92
N LEU A 30 -2.76 5.72 -11.26
CA LEU A 30 -3.90 5.33 -10.42
C LEU A 30 -4.04 3.81 -10.31
N ASP A 31 -3.78 3.07 -11.38
CA ASP A 31 -3.83 1.61 -11.33
C ASP A 31 -2.73 1.05 -10.43
N TYR A 32 -1.51 1.61 -10.47
CA TYR A 32 -0.46 1.25 -9.52
C TYR A 32 -0.85 1.58 -8.06
N VAL A 33 -1.50 2.71 -7.79
CA VAL A 33 -2.00 3.04 -6.44
C VAL A 33 -3.00 1.97 -5.96
N LYS A 34 -3.91 1.52 -6.81
CA LYS A 34 -4.86 0.44 -6.47
C LYS A 34 -4.14 -0.87 -6.16
N THR A 35 -3.19 -1.28 -7.00
CA THR A 35 -2.38 -2.49 -6.78
C THR A 35 -1.63 -2.41 -5.45
N ILE A 36 -0.96 -1.29 -5.18
CA ILE A 36 -0.22 -1.10 -3.92
C ILE A 36 -1.16 -1.14 -2.71
N HIS A 37 -2.37 -0.59 -2.82
CA HIS A 37 -3.36 -0.67 -1.77
C HIS A 37 -3.74 -2.13 -1.45
N GLN A 38 -4.02 -2.94 -2.48
CA GLN A 38 -4.33 -4.36 -2.31
C GLN A 38 -3.18 -5.12 -1.64
N LEU A 39 -1.94 -4.91 -2.10
CA LEU A 39 -0.75 -5.53 -1.51
C LEU A 39 -0.53 -5.10 -0.06
N ASN A 40 -0.79 -3.84 0.27
CA ASN A 40 -0.68 -3.33 1.64
C ASN A 40 -1.71 -3.99 2.58
N VAL A 41 -2.94 -4.23 2.11
CA VAL A 41 -3.94 -4.98 2.88
C VAL A 41 -3.45 -6.41 3.13
N LYS A 42 -2.92 -7.08 2.11
CA LYS A 42 -2.34 -8.42 2.26
C LYS A 42 -1.17 -8.45 3.24
N CYS A 43 -0.28 -7.46 3.18
CA CYS A 43 0.81 -7.32 4.14
C CYS A 43 0.30 -7.21 5.58
N ILE A 44 -0.78 -6.45 5.83
CA ILE A 44 -1.39 -6.34 7.17
C ILE A 44 -1.86 -7.71 7.66
N GLN A 45 -2.64 -8.42 6.84
CA GLN A 45 -3.13 -9.76 7.15
C GLN A 45 -1.99 -10.77 7.36
N GLY A 46 -0.93 -10.67 6.55
CA GLY A 46 0.24 -11.53 6.68
C GLY A 46 1.04 -11.26 7.95
N ILE A 47 1.21 -9.99 8.35
CA ILE A 47 1.84 -9.62 9.62
C ILE A 47 1.06 -10.21 10.81
N GLU A 48 -0.26 -10.04 10.82
CA GLU A 48 -1.13 -10.60 11.88
C GLU A 48 -1.01 -12.12 11.95
N THR A 49 -1.03 -12.79 10.79
CA THR A 49 -0.86 -14.24 10.68
C THR A 49 0.49 -14.70 11.22
N CYS A 50 1.59 -14.02 10.85
CA CYS A 50 2.92 -14.33 11.37
C CYS A 50 3.01 -14.12 12.88
N ILE A 51 2.40 -13.06 13.42
CA ILE A 51 2.37 -12.81 14.87
C ILE A 51 1.64 -13.96 15.60
N LEU A 52 0.47 -14.38 15.11
CA LEU A 52 -0.30 -15.47 15.69
C LEU A 52 0.44 -16.82 15.63
N ASN A 53 1.23 -17.03 14.57
CA ASN A 53 2.02 -18.25 14.37
C ASN A 53 3.43 -18.17 14.98
N HIS A 54 3.75 -17.12 15.74
CA HIS A 54 5.09 -16.91 16.33
C HIS A 54 6.25 -16.85 15.32
N GLN A 55 5.99 -16.37 14.11
CA GLN A 55 6.96 -16.22 13.02
C GLN A 55 7.45 -14.76 12.91
N GLU A 56 8.15 -14.28 13.94
CA GLU A 56 8.54 -12.86 14.04
C GLU A 56 9.46 -12.39 12.89
N ASP A 57 10.40 -13.22 12.45
CA ASP A 57 11.33 -12.88 11.35
C ASP A 57 10.58 -12.61 10.04
N LYS A 58 9.56 -13.42 9.74
CA LYS A 58 8.70 -13.23 8.56
C LYS A 58 7.83 -11.98 8.70
N ALA A 59 7.31 -11.72 9.91
CA ALA A 59 6.57 -10.49 10.19
C ALA A 59 7.44 -9.24 9.93
N ILE A 60 8.74 -9.27 10.28
CA ILE A 60 9.70 -8.20 9.99
C ILE A 60 9.85 -7.97 8.49
N ILE A 61 10.01 -9.03 7.70
CA ILE A 61 10.15 -8.94 6.23
C ILE A 61 8.89 -8.36 5.60
N ILE A 62 7.71 -8.89 5.93
CA ILE A 62 6.43 -8.41 5.40
C ILE A 62 6.20 -6.95 5.83
N LYS A 63 6.56 -6.58 7.06
CA LYS A 63 6.47 -5.20 7.54
C LYS A 63 7.41 -4.24 6.80
N ALA A 64 8.64 -4.67 6.51
CA ALA A 64 9.58 -3.90 5.70
C ALA A 64 9.02 -3.67 4.28
N LYS A 65 8.41 -4.70 3.68
CA LYS A 65 7.71 -4.60 2.40
C LYS A 65 6.52 -3.63 2.48
N GLN A 66 5.71 -3.72 3.54
CA GLN A 66 4.60 -2.81 3.79
C GLN A 66 5.04 -1.34 3.81
N ILE A 67 6.15 -1.03 4.48
CA ILE A 67 6.70 0.33 4.57
C ILE A 67 7.16 0.83 3.19
N PHE A 68 7.82 -0.02 2.42
CA PHE A 68 8.20 0.30 1.04
C PHE A 68 6.96 0.64 0.19
N LEU A 69 5.94 -0.22 0.23
CA LEU A 69 4.68 -0.02 -0.49
C LEU A 69 4.00 1.30 -0.10
N LYS A 70 3.95 1.64 1.19
CA LYS A 70 3.39 2.92 1.66
C LYS A 70 4.15 4.12 1.13
N LYS A 71 5.49 4.11 1.20
CA LYS A 71 6.34 5.18 0.65
C LYS A 71 6.06 5.37 -0.85
N THR A 72 5.99 4.28 -1.60
CA THR A 72 5.71 4.33 -3.03
C THR A 72 4.29 4.83 -3.32
N SER A 73 3.30 4.43 -2.53
CA SER A 73 1.93 4.96 -2.64
C SER A 73 1.90 6.48 -2.46
N THR A 74 2.63 7.03 -1.48
CA THR A 74 2.71 8.48 -1.26
C THR A 74 3.35 9.17 -2.46
N PHE A 75 4.47 8.64 -2.96
CA PHE A 75 5.11 9.15 -4.18
C PHE A 75 4.16 9.19 -5.38
N LEU A 76 3.40 8.11 -5.61
CA LEU A 76 2.43 8.04 -6.69
C LEU A 76 1.30 9.05 -6.54
N GLN A 77 0.75 9.18 -5.33
CA GLN A 77 -0.31 10.14 -5.05
C GLN A 77 0.15 11.59 -5.26
N ASP A 78 1.38 11.92 -4.84
CA ASP A 78 1.94 13.25 -5.06
C ASP A 78 2.24 13.50 -6.55
N SER A 79 2.67 12.46 -7.28
CA SER A 79 2.83 12.51 -8.74
C SER A 79 1.50 12.74 -9.47
N ILE A 80 0.43 12.07 -9.04
CA ILE A 80 -0.93 12.28 -9.56
C ILE A 80 -1.39 13.72 -9.30
N LYS A 81 -1.17 14.26 -8.10
CA LYS A 81 -1.49 15.68 -7.79
C LYS A 81 -0.72 16.64 -8.71
N LYS A 82 0.57 16.39 -8.98
CA LYS A 82 1.35 17.19 -9.93
C LYS A 82 0.74 17.15 -11.34
N ILE A 83 0.29 15.97 -11.79
CA ILE A 83 -0.37 15.78 -13.08
C ILE A 83 -1.72 16.51 -13.11
N ASP A 84 -2.55 16.37 -12.08
CA ASP A 84 -3.85 17.07 -11.96
C ASP A 84 -3.67 18.58 -12.05
N ASN A 85 -2.73 19.14 -11.28
CA ASN A 85 -2.39 20.56 -11.34
C ASN A 85 -1.90 20.98 -12.74
N ALA A 86 -1.16 20.12 -13.45
CA ALA A 86 -0.68 20.41 -14.79
C ALA A 86 -1.80 20.34 -15.84
N MET A 87 -2.76 19.43 -15.68
CA MET A 87 -3.95 19.31 -16.52
C MET A 87 -4.87 20.53 -16.39
N GLU A 88 -5.07 21.03 -15.16
CA GLU A 88 -5.88 22.23 -14.88
C GLU A 88 -5.19 23.53 -15.30
N SER A 89 -3.86 23.54 -15.38
CA SER A 89 -3.10 24.71 -15.81
C SER A 89 -3.08 24.89 -17.33
N ASN A 90 -3.11 26.14 -17.80
CA ASN A 90 -2.89 26.52 -19.22
C ASN A 90 -1.42 26.36 -19.66
N LYS A 91 -0.65 25.45 -19.06
CA LYS A 91 0.72 25.16 -19.47
C LYS A 91 0.75 24.57 -20.88
N ASN A 92 1.75 24.96 -21.68
CA ASN A 92 1.98 24.40 -23.00
C ASN A 92 2.30 22.88 -22.94
N SER A 93 2.13 22.20 -24.07
CA SER A 93 2.36 20.75 -24.22
C SER A 93 3.75 20.32 -23.78
N ASP A 94 4.77 21.12 -24.04
CA ASP A 94 6.17 20.75 -23.78
C ASP A 94 6.46 20.66 -22.28
N ASN A 95 5.89 21.57 -21.48
CA ASN A 95 6.00 21.51 -20.03
C ASN A 95 5.27 20.30 -19.44
N LYS A 96 4.15 19.90 -20.05
CA LYS A 96 3.37 18.72 -19.66
C LYS A 96 4.15 17.43 -19.94
N LEU A 97 4.82 17.34 -21.09
CA LEU A 97 5.70 16.21 -21.44
C LEU A 97 6.92 16.12 -20.51
N ARG A 98 7.59 17.25 -20.23
CA ARG A 98 8.73 17.27 -19.29
C ARG A 98 8.35 16.77 -17.90
N LEU A 99 7.16 17.11 -17.42
CA LEU A 99 6.65 16.61 -16.14
C LEU A 99 6.46 15.08 -16.18
N ILE A 100 5.89 14.55 -17.26
CA ILE A 100 5.75 13.10 -17.43
C ILE A 100 7.13 12.43 -17.41
N GLU A 101 8.12 12.97 -18.12
CA GLU A 101 9.47 12.43 -18.15
C GLU A 101 10.17 12.46 -16.78
N GLU A 102 10.00 13.54 -16.01
CA GLU A 102 10.50 13.65 -14.64
C GLU A 102 9.92 12.54 -13.76
N ILE A 103 8.58 12.42 -13.73
CA ILE A 103 7.91 11.40 -12.92
C ILE A 103 8.28 9.99 -13.39
N LYS A 104 8.39 9.76 -14.71
CA LYS A 104 8.81 8.46 -15.24
C LYS A 104 10.23 8.09 -14.81
N ARG A 105 11.15 9.06 -14.77
CA ARG A 105 12.53 8.83 -14.32
C ARG A 105 12.55 8.39 -12.87
N ASP A 106 11.80 9.08 -12.01
CA ASP A 106 11.67 8.70 -10.61
C ASP A 106 11.00 7.33 -10.44
N TRP A 107 9.97 7.05 -11.26
CA TRP A 107 9.27 5.77 -11.29
C TRP A 107 10.15 4.60 -11.72
N LEU A 108 11.07 4.80 -12.67
CA LEU A 108 12.02 3.77 -13.11
C LEU A 108 13.00 3.35 -12.00
N ASN A 109 13.25 4.24 -11.04
CA ASN A 109 14.11 3.93 -9.90
C ASN A 109 13.40 3.08 -8.83
N ILE A 110 12.10 2.81 -8.98
CA ILE A 110 11.33 1.98 -8.06
C ILE A 110 11.47 0.51 -8.46
N ASN A 111 11.84 -0.32 -7.48
CA ASN A 111 11.95 -1.76 -7.69
C ASN A 111 10.54 -2.38 -7.77
N LYS A 112 10.09 -2.69 -8.99
CA LYS A 112 8.76 -3.24 -9.26
C LYS A 112 8.61 -4.70 -8.84
N ASP A 113 9.70 -5.43 -8.62
CA ASP A 113 9.64 -6.82 -8.14
C ASP A 113 9.03 -6.89 -6.73
N LEU A 114 9.15 -5.80 -5.96
CA LEU A 114 8.50 -5.64 -4.66
C LEU A 114 6.97 -5.42 -4.76
N PHE A 115 6.40 -5.33 -5.96
CA PHE A 115 4.94 -5.32 -6.17
C PHE A 115 4.37 -6.72 -6.44
N LYS A 116 5.20 -7.77 -6.38
CA LYS A 116 4.70 -9.14 -6.46
C LYS A 116 3.78 -9.41 -5.27
N ASP A 117 2.68 -10.10 -5.55
CA ASP A 117 1.75 -10.61 -4.56
C ASP A 117 2.25 -11.96 -4.04
N ASP A 118 3.14 -11.90 -3.06
CA ASP A 118 3.93 -13.02 -2.53
C ASP A 118 3.76 -13.19 -1.01
N THR A 119 2.77 -12.52 -0.41
CA THR A 119 2.67 -12.47 1.06
C THR A 119 2.47 -13.87 1.64
N ASP A 120 1.61 -14.68 1.01
CA ASP A 120 1.36 -16.06 1.41
C ASP A 120 2.60 -16.95 1.20
N GLU A 121 3.35 -16.70 0.12
CA GLU A 121 4.60 -17.40 -0.18
C GLU A 121 5.66 -17.11 0.91
N ILE A 122 5.79 -15.85 1.34
CA ILE A 122 6.68 -15.44 2.44
C ILE A 122 6.31 -16.15 3.76
N ILE A 123 5.02 -16.31 4.04
CA ILE A 123 4.54 -17.00 5.26
C ILE A 123 4.90 -18.49 5.21
N GLN A 124 4.87 -19.13 4.04
CA GLN A 124 5.09 -20.57 3.89
C GLN A 124 6.57 -20.95 3.80
N LEU A 125 7.39 -20.17 3.12
CA LEU A 125 8.81 -20.49 2.86
C LEU A 125 9.67 -20.46 4.13
N SER A 126 10.81 -21.14 4.11
CA SER A 126 11.83 -21.00 5.16
C SER A 126 12.45 -19.60 5.11
N THR A 127 12.90 -19.07 6.25
CA THR A 127 13.65 -17.81 6.30
C THR A 127 15.00 -17.89 5.60
N GLU A 128 15.54 -19.10 5.45
CA GLU A 128 16.79 -19.39 4.74
C GLU A 128 16.60 -19.57 3.22
N ASP A 129 15.35 -19.53 2.74
CA ASP A 129 15.07 -19.67 1.32
C ASP A 129 15.69 -18.52 0.50
N ASP A 130 16.32 -18.84 -0.63
CA ASP A 130 17.00 -17.86 -1.50
C ASP A 130 16.08 -16.70 -1.89
N TYR A 131 14.78 -16.97 -2.08
CA TYR A 131 13.79 -15.94 -2.35
C TYR A 131 13.71 -14.93 -1.21
N ILE A 132 13.61 -15.41 0.03
CA ILE A 132 13.47 -14.59 1.24
C ILE A 132 14.73 -13.78 1.49
N VAL A 133 15.90 -14.40 1.35
CA VAL A 133 17.20 -13.74 1.51
C VAL A 133 17.35 -12.60 0.50
N ASN A 134 16.97 -12.84 -0.76
CA ASN A 134 17.05 -11.81 -1.81
C ASN A 134 16.03 -10.68 -1.57
N LEU A 135 14.81 -11.01 -1.17
CA LEU A 135 13.79 -10.03 -0.81
C LEU A 135 14.26 -9.14 0.35
N GLU A 136 14.85 -9.74 1.39
CA GLU A 136 15.38 -9.00 2.53
C GLU A 136 16.51 -8.05 2.11
N LYS A 137 17.44 -8.50 1.26
CA LYS A 137 18.50 -7.64 0.70
C LYS A 137 17.92 -6.44 -0.06
N MET A 138 16.94 -6.66 -0.94
CA MET A 138 16.28 -5.60 -1.69
C MET A 138 15.61 -4.56 -0.76
N LEU A 139 14.98 -5.03 0.32
CA LEU A 139 14.31 -4.18 1.30
C LEU A 139 15.32 -3.43 2.20
N GLN A 140 16.43 -4.07 2.58
CA GLN A 140 17.48 -3.44 3.38
C GLN A 140 18.14 -2.27 2.64
N THR A 141 18.40 -2.39 1.34
CA THR A 141 18.94 -1.26 0.56
C THR A 141 18.01 -0.04 0.57
N ARG A 142 16.70 -0.22 0.79
CA ARG A 142 15.68 0.85 0.75
C ARG A 142 15.19 1.31 2.12
N ASN A 143 15.38 0.48 3.15
CA ASN A 143 14.87 0.69 4.51
C ASN A 143 15.95 0.47 5.58
N SER A 144 17.24 0.55 5.24
CA SER A 144 18.39 0.24 6.12
C SER A 144 18.29 0.88 7.50
N GLU A 145 17.81 2.12 7.59
CA GLU A 145 17.71 2.87 8.84
C GLU A 145 16.52 2.46 9.72
N LYS A 146 15.56 1.70 9.19
CA LYS A 146 14.25 1.47 9.83
C LYS A 146 14.07 0.12 10.50
N ARG A 147 15.05 -0.80 10.45
CA ARG A 147 14.89 -2.15 11.02
C ARG A 147 14.56 -2.10 12.52
N CYS A 148 15.25 -1.24 13.28
CA CYS A 148 14.97 -1.05 14.71
C CYS A 148 13.57 -0.48 14.97
N GLU A 149 13.08 0.43 14.12
CA GLU A 149 11.72 0.98 14.21
C GLU A 149 10.67 -0.09 13.90
N ILE A 150 10.91 -0.90 12.87
CA ILE A 150 10.05 -2.03 12.47
C ILE A 150 9.87 -3.01 13.63
N VAL A 151 10.98 -3.40 14.27
CA VAL A 151 10.93 -4.33 15.41
C VAL A 151 10.15 -3.73 16.57
N LYS A 152 10.36 -2.44 16.90
CA LYS A 152 9.59 -1.74 17.95
C LYS A 152 8.10 -1.68 17.64
N GLU A 153 7.73 -1.37 16.40
CA GLU A 153 6.31 -1.37 15.97
C GLU A 153 5.68 -2.76 16.10
N LEU A 154 6.39 -3.81 15.68
CA LEU A 154 5.92 -5.19 15.77
C LEU A 154 5.74 -5.63 17.22
N GLN A 155 6.68 -5.31 18.12
CA GLN A 155 6.53 -5.56 19.55
C GLN A 155 5.27 -4.87 20.12
N GLY A 156 5.00 -3.64 19.71
CA GLY A 156 3.77 -2.93 20.05
C GLY A 156 2.50 -3.64 19.53
N GLN A 157 2.54 -4.17 18.31
CA GLN A 157 1.42 -4.94 17.75
C GLN A 157 1.22 -6.29 18.45
N ILE A 158 2.30 -7.02 18.73
CA ILE A 158 2.27 -8.27 19.50
C ILE A 158 1.63 -8.04 20.86
N HIS A 159 2.03 -6.97 21.57
CA HIS A 159 1.44 -6.63 22.88
C HIS A 159 -0.06 -6.35 22.78
N ARG A 160 -0.51 -5.62 21.76
CA ARG A 160 -1.94 -5.34 21.54
C ARG A 160 -2.74 -6.61 21.23
N ILE A 161 -2.21 -7.50 20.37
CA ILE A 161 -2.87 -8.76 20.01
C ILE A 161 -3.00 -9.67 21.23
N LYS A 162 -1.93 -9.80 22.04
CA LYS A 162 -1.96 -10.56 23.29
C LYS A 162 -3.03 -10.03 24.26
N LYS A 163 -3.09 -8.72 24.46
CA LYS A 163 -4.08 -8.07 25.33
C LYS A 163 -5.52 -8.31 24.86
N LEU A 164 -5.79 -8.21 23.55
CA LEU A 164 -7.11 -8.48 22.98
C LEU A 164 -7.55 -9.94 23.18
N ASN A 165 -6.62 -10.90 23.07
CA ASN A 165 -6.91 -12.31 23.32
C ASN A 165 -7.20 -12.56 24.81
N GLU A 166 -6.47 -11.92 25.73
CA GLU A 166 -6.73 -12.01 27.17
C GLU A 166 -8.09 -11.42 27.56
N ASP A 167 -8.44 -10.24 27.05
CA ASP A 167 -9.73 -9.58 27.34
C ASP A 167 -10.93 -10.38 26.79
N SER A 168 -10.80 -11.01 25.61
CA SER A 168 -11.85 -11.84 25.01
C SER A 168 -12.17 -13.12 25.81
N SER A 169 -11.21 -13.60 26.61
CA SER A 169 -11.38 -14.80 27.44
C SER A 169 -12.11 -14.52 28.77
N ASN A 170 -12.24 -13.26 29.18
CA ASN A 170 -12.80 -12.84 30.47
C ASN A 170 -14.26 -12.33 30.42
N GLU A 171 -14.91 -12.27 29.25
CA GLU A 171 -16.28 -11.75 29.09
C GLU A 171 -17.38 -12.80 28.84
N ARG A 172 -17.27 -14.01 29.40
CA ARG A 172 -18.49 -14.83 29.64
C ARG A 172 -19.14 -14.44 30.95
N ARG A 173 -19.83 -13.29 30.98
CA ARG A 173 -20.80 -12.96 32.03
C ARG A 173 -21.94 -13.99 32.00
N SER A 174 -21.85 -14.97 32.88
CA SER A 174 -22.91 -15.95 33.11
C SER A 174 -24.06 -15.26 33.81
N TYR A 175 -25.12 -14.90 33.06
CA TYR A 175 -26.37 -14.43 33.65
C TYR A 175 -27.12 -15.63 34.23
N SER A 176 -26.90 -15.92 35.52
CA SER A 176 -27.76 -16.81 36.29
C SER A 176 -29.14 -16.16 36.43
N ARG A 177 -30.12 -16.65 35.66
CA ARG A 177 -31.53 -16.31 35.85
C ARG A 177 -32.04 -17.02 37.10
N HIS A 178 -31.98 -16.34 38.24
CA HIS A 178 -32.84 -16.66 39.38
C HIS A 178 -34.21 -16.03 39.12
N ASN A 179 -35.14 -16.80 38.57
CA ASN A 179 -36.56 -16.46 38.64
C ASN A 179 -37.13 -17.02 39.94
N LYS A 180 -37.64 -16.10 40.77
CA LYS A 180 -38.60 -16.38 41.84
C LYS A 180 -39.96 -16.73 41.26
#